data_AF-A0A225UNR4-F1
#
_entry.id   AF-A0A225UNR4-F1
#
_cell.length_a   1.000
_cell.length_b   1.000
_cell.length_c   1.000
_cell.angle_alpha   90.00
_cell.angle_beta   90.00
_cell.angle_gamma   90.00
#
_symmetry.space_group_name_H-M   'P 1'
#
loop_
_entity.id
_entity.type
_entity.pdbx_description
1 polymer ?
#
loop_
_entity_poly.entity_id
_entity_poly.type
_entity_poly.pdbx_seq_one_letter_code
_entity_poly.pdbx_strand_id
1 'polypeptide(L)'
;MAPSRSTIEDVCTEVNPANNVKTAGLPTLNKSTALATASSPIIDEYLDKITWKAAENSNVTFSLQGLSQHIATSIVEEYWLHKLYSEKIREFVKENRFHIHDLGYLSAYCSGWSTEDILIHGFGGVPNKLQCRPPKHFNTALNQIVNFLFTLQGEMAGAQALSNLDTYIAPFIRVDELSYIDVFKYIQSFVYSLNVPTRSGFQAPFTNVSLDLVCSSVLADQPVIIGGKQHPTWVYGDFQEEIDMFNRAFAEVMVQGDGNGSIFSFPIPTYNLSKEFDWESPRFRPMWEMTAKYGVPYFANFINSDLNPADFRSMCCRLRLDTRKLHTRAGGIFGATPLTGSLGVVTLNLPNLAMRSKSIPKFFDIVKETIAVAKESLEIKRKVIESNMELYPYTRFYLNSVFQRAKSYWANHFSTIGVIGMNEACSILLGRGIYHNKDFAGSVLQFIKDELQEIQLDTKHLYNLEATPAESTCYKLAKIDHELFPEVKLPEFYTNSTMLPVDSTDDLFEALNHQESLQTEYTGGTV
;
A
#
# COMPACT_ATOMS: atom_id res chain seq x y z
N MET A 1 41.40 17.96 47.35
CA MET A 1 41.81 18.52 46.05
C MET A 1 41.13 17.71 44.97
N ALA A 2 40.01 18.21 44.47
CA ALA A 2 39.27 17.65 43.34
C ALA A 2 39.65 18.46 42.08
N PRO A 3 39.89 17.83 40.91
CA PRO A 3 40.07 18.58 39.68
C PRO A 3 38.72 18.90 39.02
N SER A 4 38.67 20.10 38.47
CA SER A 4 37.54 20.82 37.89
C SER A 4 37.00 20.23 36.59
N ARG A 5 35.67 20.27 36.46
CA ARG A 5 34.92 20.10 35.20
C ARG A 5 35.26 21.24 34.23
N SER A 6 35.66 20.90 32.99
CA SER A 6 35.59 21.80 31.84
C SER A 6 34.24 21.63 31.14
N THR A 7 33.67 22.76 30.74
CA THR A 7 32.32 22.94 30.19
C THR A 7 32.24 22.59 28.70
N ILE A 8 31.06 22.09 28.30
CA ILE A 8 30.68 21.74 26.92
C ILE A 8 30.34 23.05 26.17
N GLU A 9 31.35 23.77 25.71
CA GLU A 9 31.14 24.98 24.88
C GLU A 9 32.24 25.24 23.82
N ASP A 10 33.19 24.32 23.61
CA ASP A 10 34.31 24.50 22.67
C ASP A 10 34.25 23.65 21.39
N VAL A 11 33.06 23.16 20.97
CA VAL A 11 32.93 22.37 19.72
C VAL A 11 31.74 22.84 18.90
N CYS A 12 31.72 24.10 18.48
CA CYS A 12 30.76 24.57 17.45
C CYS A 12 31.13 25.97 16.91
N THR A 13 32.21 26.10 16.13
CA THR A 13 32.37 27.24 15.20
C THR A 13 33.20 26.84 13.98
N GLU A 14 32.77 27.33 12.81
CA GLU A 14 33.35 27.20 11.47
C GLU A 14 32.82 26.06 10.57
N VAL A 15 31.56 26.18 10.15
CA VAL A 15 31.16 25.70 8.81
C VAL A 15 31.00 26.91 7.90
N ASN A 16 32.00 27.13 7.07
CA ASN A 16 32.09 28.17 6.06
C ASN A 16 31.23 27.79 4.83
N PRO A 17 30.26 28.61 4.38
CA PRO A 17 29.48 28.32 3.18
C PRO A 17 30.24 28.79 1.92
N ALA A 18 30.03 28.05 0.83
CA ALA A 18 30.44 28.39 -0.55
C ALA A 18 31.95 28.27 -0.89
N ASN A 19 32.43 27.03 -1.00
CA ASN A 19 33.49 26.72 -1.96
C ASN A 19 32.86 26.29 -3.29
N ASN A 20 32.93 27.19 -4.28
CA ASN A 20 32.70 26.89 -5.69
C ASN A 20 33.66 25.80 -6.14
N VAL A 21 33.18 24.55 -6.22
CA VAL A 21 33.91 23.47 -6.86
C VAL A 21 33.93 23.77 -8.36
N LYS A 22 35.08 24.24 -8.83
CA LYS A 22 35.40 24.30 -10.27
C LYS A 22 35.25 22.88 -10.82
N THR A 23 34.27 22.67 -11.70
CA THR A 23 34.13 21.46 -12.51
C THR A 23 35.33 21.35 -13.44
N ALA A 24 36.39 20.69 -13.00
CA ALA A 24 37.45 20.22 -13.86
C ALA A 24 36.85 19.21 -14.85
N GLY A 25 37.15 19.40 -16.14
CA GLY A 25 36.50 18.71 -17.26
C GLY A 25 36.46 17.20 -17.08
N LEU A 26 35.27 16.63 -17.34
CA LEU A 26 35.06 15.20 -17.49
C LEU A 26 36.06 14.63 -18.51
N PRO A 27 36.66 13.45 -18.26
CA PRO A 27 37.57 12.84 -19.21
C PRO A 27 36.86 12.57 -20.54
N THR A 28 37.48 12.99 -21.65
CA THR A 28 36.99 12.68 -23.00
C THR A 28 36.98 11.18 -23.22
N LEU A 29 35.78 10.62 -23.40
CA LEU A 29 35.55 9.20 -23.71
C LEU A 29 36.35 8.78 -24.95
N ASN A 30 37.13 7.70 -24.78
CA ASN A 30 37.88 7.05 -25.85
C ASN A 30 36.92 6.55 -26.94
N LYS A 31 37.15 6.96 -28.19
CA LYS A 31 36.36 6.65 -29.40
C LYS A 31 36.48 5.19 -29.90
N SER A 32 36.45 4.20 -29.00
CA SER A 32 36.46 2.79 -29.39
C SER A 32 35.49 1.96 -28.56
N THR A 33 34.19 2.11 -28.82
CA THR A 33 33.18 1.06 -28.63
C THR A 33 31.87 1.59 -29.18
N ALA A 34 31.38 1.00 -30.27
CA ALA A 34 30.10 1.35 -30.91
C ALA A 34 28.85 1.01 -30.05
N LEU A 35 29.03 0.71 -28.76
CA LEU A 35 27.97 0.70 -27.73
C LEU A 35 27.90 2.00 -26.92
N ALA A 36 28.90 2.89 -27.00
CA ALA A 36 29.05 4.06 -26.14
C ALA A 36 28.58 5.40 -26.76
N THR A 37 27.93 5.36 -27.94
CA THR A 37 27.44 6.57 -28.64
C THR A 37 25.93 6.78 -28.61
N ALA A 38 25.19 5.93 -27.90
CA ALA A 38 23.90 6.35 -27.37
C ALA A 38 24.20 6.85 -25.96
N SER A 39 24.26 8.16 -25.74
CA SER A 39 23.91 8.65 -24.42
C SER A 39 22.53 8.06 -24.15
N SER A 40 22.36 7.27 -23.08
CA SER A 40 21.04 6.69 -22.80
C SER A 40 20.16 7.89 -22.49
N PRO A 41 19.15 8.24 -23.34
CA PRO A 41 18.37 9.46 -23.13
C PRO A 41 17.74 9.49 -21.73
N ILE A 42 17.45 8.31 -21.18
CA ILE A 42 16.94 8.07 -19.81
C ILE A 42 17.90 8.60 -18.73
N ILE A 43 19.22 8.47 -18.92
CA ILE A 43 20.22 8.96 -17.96
C ILE A 43 20.32 10.48 -18.03
N ASP A 44 20.43 11.03 -19.24
CA ASP A 44 20.52 12.48 -19.45
C ASP A 44 19.25 13.18 -18.94
N GLU A 45 18.06 12.64 -19.25
CA GLU A 45 16.76 13.13 -18.77
C GLU A 45 16.65 13.18 -17.25
N TYR A 46 17.16 12.17 -16.55
CA TYR A 46 17.19 12.15 -15.10
C TYR A 46 18.19 13.18 -14.56
N LEU A 47 19.42 13.22 -15.10
CA LEU A 47 20.47 14.13 -14.65
C LEU A 47 20.11 15.61 -14.84
N ASP A 48 19.43 15.93 -15.94
CA ASP A 48 18.97 17.29 -16.23
C ASP A 48 17.72 17.67 -15.39
N LYS A 49 17.18 16.74 -14.60
CA LYS A 49 15.94 16.90 -13.80
C LYS A 49 14.74 17.35 -14.65
N ILE A 50 14.76 17.04 -15.94
CA ILE A 50 13.75 17.49 -16.90
C ILE A 50 12.43 16.71 -16.73
N THR A 51 12.47 15.52 -16.14
CA THR A 51 11.29 14.65 -16.08
C THR A 51 10.43 14.92 -14.85
N TRP A 52 9.16 15.22 -15.08
CA TRP A 52 8.11 15.19 -14.05
C TRP A 52 8.02 13.80 -13.38
N LYS A 53 8.44 12.72 -14.08
CA LYS A 53 8.56 11.35 -13.53
C LYS A 53 9.47 11.28 -12.30
N ALA A 54 10.51 12.12 -12.21
CA ALA A 54 11.37 12.20 -11.02
C ALA A 54 10.65 12.79 -9.80
N ALA A 55 9.53 13.49 -10.00
CA ALA A 55 8.64 14.01 -8.96
C ALA A 55 7.35 13.19 -8.77
N GLU A 56 7.13 12.12 -9.55
CA GLU A 56 5.91 11.29 -9.52
C GLU A 56 5.79 10.45 -8.23
N ASN A 57 6.90 10.23 -7.52
CA ASN A 57 6.93 9.51 -6.24
C ASN A 57 7.64 10.36 -5.18
N SER A 58 6.87 10.91 -4.24
CA SER A 58 7.35 11.78 -3.16
C SER A 58 8.38 11.11 -2.24
N ASN A 59 8.45 9.77 -2.25
CA ASN A 59 9.42 9.01 -1.48
C ASN A 59 10.77 8.83 -2.20
N VAL A 60 10.92 9.18 -3.49
CA VAL A 60 12.21 9.11 -4.21
C VAL A 60 12.94 10.43 -4.11
N THR A 61 14.23 10.39 -3.75
CA THR A 61 15.11 11.56 -3.80
C THR A 61 16.06 11.46 -4.99
N PHE A 62 16.30 12.59 -5.67
CA PHE A 62 17.34 12.70 -6.70
C PHE A 62 18.69 12.22 -6.14
N SER A 63 19.07 11.02 -6.54
CA SER A 63 20.24 10.30 -6.02
C SER A 63 20.70 9.24 -7.03
N LEU A 64 21.85 8.62 -6.77
CA LEU A 64 22.32 7.48 -7.56
C LEU A 64 21.37 6.27 -7.46
N GLN A 65 20.77 6.05 -6.30
CA GLN A 65 19.75 5.01 -6.10
C GLN A 65 18.48 5.34 -6.88
N GLY A 66 18.05 6.61 -6.87
CA GLY A 66 16.94 7.08 -7.70
C GLY A 66 17.20 6.92 -9.20
N LEU A 67 18.42 7.20 -9.67
CA LEU A 67 18.81 6.98 -11.07
C LEU A 67 18.73 5.49 -11.43
N SER A 68 19.28 4.63 -10.57
CA SER A 68 19.28 3.18 -10.79
C SER A 68 17.85 2.62 -10.86
N GLN A 69 16.97 3.10 -9.98
CA GLN A 69 15.56 2.76 -10.04
C GLN A 69 14.90 3.30 -11.31
N HIS A 70 15.12 4.56 -11.68
CA HIS A 70 14.53 5.19 -12.87
C HIS A 70 14.87 4.43 -14.16
N ILE A 71 16.13 4.02 -14.31
CA ILE A 71 16.57 3.19 -15.44
C ILE A 71 15.83 1.84 -15.43
N ALA A 72 15.83 1.16 -14.29
CA ALA A 72 15.21 -0.16 -14.16
C ALA A 72 13.70 -0.11 -14.47
N THR A 73 12.98 0.83 -13.87
CA THR A 73 11.52 0.96 -14.04
C THR A 73 11.16 1.32 -15.47
N SER A 74 11.92 2.20 -16.13
CA SER A 74 11.64 2.60 -17.52
C SER A 74 11.80 1.42 -18.49
N ILE A 75 12.84 0.59 -18.31
CA ILE A 75 13.06 -0.58 -19.15
C ILE A 75 11.98 -1.65 -18.93
N VAL A 76 11.56 -1.86 -17.68
CA VAL A 76 10.51 -2.84 -17.35
C VAL A 76 9.14 -2.39 -17.85
N GLU A 77 8.83 -1.08 -17.80
CA GLU A 77 7.60 -0.50 -18.37
C GLU A 77 7.51 -0.79 -19.88
N GLU A 78 8.59 -0.54 -20.62
CA GLU A 78 8.67 -0.86 -22.06
C GLU A 78 8.52 -2.36 -22.34
N TYR A 79 9.13 -3.21 -21.49
CA TYR A 79 8.98 -4.66 -21.62
C TYR A 79 7.52 -5.11 -21.44
N TRP A 80 6.81 -4.59 -20.44
CA TRP A 80 5.38 -4.86 -20.28
C TRP A 80 4.59 -4.44 -21.51
N LEU A 81 4.70 -3.18 -21.91
CA LEU A 81 3.89 -2.60 -22.99
C LEU A 81 4.17 -3.28 -24.33
N HIS A 82 5.43 -3.45 -24.70
CA HIS A 82 5.82 -3.87 -26.05
C HIS A 82 6.04 -5.37 -26.21
N LYS A 83 6.40 -6.09 -25.13
CA LYS A 83 6.68 -7.53 -25.20
C LYS A 83 5.56 -8.41 -24.66
N LEU A 84 4.90 -7.99 -23.58
CA LEU A 84 3.93 -8.83 -22.86
C LEU A 84 2.48 -8.48 -23.19
N TYR A 85 2.13 -7.19 -23.24
CA TYR A 85 0.78 -6.76 -23.51
C TYR A 85 0.44 -6.74 -25.00
N SER A 86 -0.84 -6.97 -25.29
CA SER A 86 -1.39 -6.91 -26.63
C SER A 86 -1.40 -5.48 -27.17
N GLU A 87 -1.55 -5.34 -28.48
CA GLU A 87 -1.67 -4.05 -29.13
C GLU A 87 -2.89 -3.26 -28.62
N LYS A 88 -4.03 -3.93 -28.43
CA LYS A 88 -5.25 -3.33 -27.90
C LYS A 88 -5.05 -2.71 -26.51
N ILE A 89 -4.32 -3.39 -25.62
CA ILE A 89 -3.98 -2.83 -24.30
C ILE A 89 -3.13 -1.57 -24.45
N ARG A 90 -2.09 -1.60 -25.30
CA ARG A 90 -1.25 -0.42 -25.56
C ARG A 90 -2.04 0.76 -26.13
N GLU A 91 -2.97 0.49 -27.04
CA GLU A 91 -3.86 1.52 -27.60
C GLU A 91 -4.69 2.18 -26.50
N PHE A 92 -5.25 1.41 -25.58
CA PHE A 92 -6.09 1.96 -24.49
C PHE A 92 -5.28 2.79 -23.49
N VAL A 93 -4.03 2.39 -23.22
CA VAL A 93 -3.09 3.20 -22.44
C VAL A 93 -2.78 4.51 -23.17
N LYS A 94 -2.48 4.47 -24.47
CA LYS A 94 -2.20 5.68 -25.29
C LYS A 94 -3.42 6.61 -25.40
N GLU A 95 -4.62 6.04 -25.49
CA GLU A 95 -5.88 6.76 -25.51
C GLU A 95 -6.29 7.33 -24.14
N ASN A 96 -5.48 7.06 -23.10
CA ASN A 96 -5.67 7.49 -21.72
C ASN A 96 -7.00 7.02 -21.10
N ARG A 97 -7.53 5.87 -21.58
CA ARG A 97 -8.81 5.30 -21.10
C ARG A 97 -8.69 4.69 -19.71
N PHE A 98 -7.52 4.15 -19.38
CA PHE A 98 -7.20 3.65 -18.05
C PHE A 98 -5.71 3.82 -17.76
N HIS A 99 -5.35 3.70 -16.49
CA HIS A 99 -3.98 3.64 -16.02
C HIS A 99 -3.64 2.25 -15.47
N ILE A 100 -2.55 1.63 -15.94
CA ILE A 100 -2.01 0.41 -15.34
C ILE A 100 -0.94 0.80 -14.34
N HIS A 101 -1.14 0.45 -13.07
CA HIS A 101 -0.22 0.80 -12.00
C HIS A 101 1.04 -0.09 -12.01
N ASP A 102 2.15 0.50 -11.56
CA ASP A 102 3.42 -0.19 -11.29
C ASP A 102 4.01 -0.96 -12.46
N LEU A 103 3.86 -0.45 -13.68
CA LEU A 103 4.52 -1.01 -14.86
C LEU A 103 6.05 -1.02 -14.75
N GLY A 104 6.63 -0.24 -13.83
CA GLY A 104 8.06 -0.29 -13.54
C GLY A 104 8.54 -1.57 -12.86
N TYR A 105 7.64 -2.46 -12.45
CA TYR A 105 7.98 -3.68 -11.72
C TYR A 105 7.42 -4.92 -12.42
N LEU A 106 8.28 -5.93 -12.58
CA LEU A 106 7.87 -7.27 -13.00
C LEU A 106 7.52 -8.07 -11.73
N SER A 107 6.49 -7.65 -11.01
CA SER A 107 6.05 -8.27 -9.75
C SER A 107 4.56 -8.05 -9.49
N ALA A 108 4.04 -8.68 -8.44
CA ALA A 108 2.72 -8.37 -7.89
C ALA A 108 2.69 -6.98 -7.24
N TYR A 109 1.49 -6.41 -7.10
CA TYR A 109 1.32 -5.09 -6.51
C TYR A 109 1.57 -5.10 -4.99
N CYS A 110 0.67 -5.66 -4.19
CA CYS A 110 0.76 -5.56 -2.73
C CYS A 110 0.35 -6.88 -2.04
N SER A 111 0.77 -7.05 -0.78
CA SER A 111 0.39 -8.23 0.01
C SER A 111 0.35 -7.95 1.50
N GLY A 112 -0.65 -8.53 2.16
CA GLY A 112 -0.66 -8.78 3.59
C GLY A 112 0.05 -10.10 3.91
N TRP A 113 0.77 -10.12 5.01
CA TRP A 113 1.54 -11.28 5.46
C TRP A 113 1.04 -11.78 6.81
N SER A 114 1.31 -13.06 7.07
CA SER A 114 0.95 -13.71 8.33
C SER A 114 2.05 -13.46 9.36
N THR A 115 1.74 -12.65 10.38
CA THR A 115 2.60 -12.51 11.57
C THR A 115 2.84 -13.88 12.22
N GLU A 116 1.81 -14.73 12.24
CA GLU A 116 1.88 -16.12 12.72
C GLU A 116 2.94 -16.94 11.94
N ASP A 117 3.03 -16.82 10.61
CA ASP A 117 4.03 -17.54 9.81
C ASP A 117 5.46 -17.10 10.18
N ILE A 118 5.67 -15.80 10.44
CA ILE A 118 6.95 -15.27 10.90
C ILE A 118 7.30 -15.85 12.28
N LEU A 119 6.33 -15.97 13.19
CA LEU A 119 6.53 -16.54 14.53
C LEU A 119 6.77 -18.06 14.49
N ILE A 120 6.18 -18.78 13.54
CA ILE A 120 6.33 -20.23 13.37
C ILE A 120 7.65 -20.59 12.69
N HIS A 121 7.99 -19.90 11.60
CA HIS A 121 9.10 -20.25 10.73
C HIS A 121 10.37 -19.44 11.00
N GLY A 122 10.25 -18.27 11.60
CA GLY A 122 11.31 -17.25 11.58
C GLY A 122 11.50 -16.68 10.17
N PHE A 123 12.52 -15.85 10.00
CA PHE A 123 12.88 -15.33 8.68
C PHE A 123 13.73 -16.32 7.88
N GLY A 124 13.26 -16.82 6.73
CA GLY A 124 14.09 -17.68 5.88
C GLY A 124 13.37 -18.23 4.65
N GLY A 125 13.68 -19.50 4.32
CA GLY A 125 13.00 -20.22 3.24
C GLY A 125 13.72 -20.28 1.90
N VAL A 126 14.81 -19.51 1.73
CA VAL A 126 15.56 -19.44 0.47
C VAL A 126 16.90 -20.18 0.58
N PRO A 127 17.20 -21.13 -0.33
CA PRO A 127 18.48 -21.83 -0.34
C PRO A 127 19.68 -20.87 -0.47
N ASN A 128 20.78 -21.19 0.23
CA ASN A 128 22.02 -20.42 0.21
C ASN A 128 21.90 -18.94 0.67
N LYS A 129 20.82 -18.60 1.39
CA LYS A 129 20.63 -17.30 2.06
C LYS A 129 20.58 -17.48 3.58
N LEU A 130 20.72 -16.37 4.30
CA LEU A 130 20.57 -16.34 5.77
C LEU A 130 19.20 -16.91 6.16
N GLN A 131 19.17 -17.66 7.26
CA GLN A 131 17.94 -18.10 7.90
C GLN A 131 18.02 -17.83 9.40
N CYS A 132 16.98 -17.19 9.93
CA CYS A 132 16.78 -16.90 11.33
C CYS A 132 15.84 -17.95 11.91
N ARG A 133 16.18 -18.49 13.09
CA ARG A 133 15.26 -19.35 13.83
C ARG A 133 14.07 -18.52 14.34
N PRO A 134 12.91 -19.15 14.58
CA PRO A 134 11.76 -18.50 15.19
C PRO A 134 12.11 -17.68 16.45
N PRO A 135 11.58 -16.46 16.60
CA PRO A 135 11.95 -15.56 17.69
C PRO A 135 11.47 -16.09 19.04
N LYS A 136 12.24 -15.80 20.10
CA LYS A 136 11.91 -16.14 21.50
C LYS A 136 11.82 -14.93 22.44
N HIS A 137 12.23 -13.76 21.95
CA HIS A 137 12.35 -12.52 22.72
C HIS A 137 11.73 -11.37 21.93
N PHE A 138 11.17 -10.38 22.62
CA PHE A 138 10.39 -9.26 22.05
C PHE A 138 11.20 -8.50 20.99
N ASN A 139 12.40 -8.05 21.35
CA ASN A 139 13.30 -7.35 20.43
C ASN A 139 13.68 -8.22 19.21
N THR A 140 13.82 -9.54 19.40
CA THR A 140 14.15 -10.44 18.28
C THR A 140 12.96 -10.60 17.32
N ALA A 141 11.73 -10.66 17.83
CA ALA A 141 10.53 -10.72 17.02
C ALA A 141 10.36 -9.45 16.18
N LEU A 142 10.47 -8.27 16.79
CA LEU A 142 10.37 -6.98 16.09
C LEU A 142 11.47 -6.83 15.01
N ASN A 143 12.72 -7.18 15.32
CA ASN A 143 13.81 -7.13 14.34
C ASN A 143 13.61 -8.11 13.18
N GLN A 144 13.08 -9.32 13.43
CA GLN A 144 12.76 -10.24 12.33
C GLN A 144 11.64 -9.69 11.44
N ILE A 145 10.64 -9.03 12.02
CA ILE A 145 9.57 -8.36 11.25
C ILE A 145 10.13 -7.23 10.37
N VAL A 146 11.00 -6.39 10.91
CA VAL A 146 11.68 -5.34 10.11
C VAL A 146 12.42 -5.98 8.93
N ASN A 147 13.30 -6.96 9.19
CA ASN A 147 14.07 -7.61 8.13
C ASN A 147 13.18 -8.33 7.11
N PHE A 148 12.08 -8.93 7.56
CA PHE A 148 11.07 -9.54 6.70
C PHE A 148 10.46 -8.51 5.75
N LEU A 149 9.91 -7.41 6.28
CA LEU A 149 9.24 -6.38 5.47
C LEU A 149 10.21 -5.73 4.46
N PHE A 150 11.43 -5.42 4.88
CA PHE A 150 12.46 -4.89 3.98
C PHE A 150 12.83 -5.87 2.85
N THR A 151 12.96 -7.16 3.18
CA THR A 151 13.34 -8.16 2.17
C THR A 151 12.21 -8.38 1.17
N LEU A 152 10.98 -8.60 1.64
CA LEU A 152 9.85 -8.91 0.77
C LEU A 152 9.36 -7.70 -0.04
N GLN A 153 9.59 -6.47 0.43
CA GLN A 153 9.39 -5.26 -0.37
C GLN A 153 10.26 -5.26 -1.66
N GLY A 154 11.37 -6.01 -1.69
CA GLY A 154 12.17 -6.21 -2.90
C GLY A 154 11.52 -7.10 -3.96
N GLU A 155 10.49 -7.87 -3.60
CA GLU A 155 9.77 -8.79 -4.49
C GLU A 155 8.37 -8.28 -4.86
N MET A 156 7.98 -7.09 -4.39
CA MET A 156 6.66 -6.48 -4.62
C MET A 156 6.75 -4.99 -4.94
N ALA A 157 5.79 -4.47 -5.70
CA ALA A 157 5.82 -3.07 -6.12
C ALA A 157 5.38 -2.11 -4.99
N GLY A 158 4.28 -2.45 -4.31
CA GLY A 158 3.56 -1.61 -3.36
C GLY A 158 3.55 -2.18 -1.93
N ALA A 159 2.45 -1.91 -1.22
CA ALA A 159 2.34 -2.05 0.24
C ALA A 159 2.56 -3.47 0.76
N GLN A 160 3.21 -3.56 1.93
CA GLN A 160 3.37 -4.77 2.72
C GLN A 160 2.66 -4.60 4.07
N ALA A 161 1.66 -5.43 4.34
CA ALA A 161 0.86 -5.31 5.56
C ALA A 161 1.09 -6.48 6.54
N LEU A 162 0.99 -6.21 7.84
CA LEU A 162 0.86 -7.22 8.89
C LEU A 162 -0.40 -6.96 9.70
N SER A 163 -1.15 -8.01 9.99
CA SER A 163 -2.38 -7.92 10.79
C SER A 163 -2.18 -8.41 12.21
N ASN A 164 -2.99 -7.86 13.13
CA ASN A 164 -3.05 -8.23 14.55
C ASN A 164 -1.67 -8.17 15.24
N LEU A 165 -0.85 -7.20 14.85
CA LEU A 165 0.57 -7.18 15.22
C LEU A 165 0.75 -7.05 16.73
N ASP A 166 -0.02 -6.17 17.37
CA ASP A 166 -0.05 -6.00 18.83
C ASP A 166 -0.42 -7.30 19.54
N THR A 167 -1.49 -7.98 19.12
CA THR A 167 -1.93 -9.26 19.71
C THR A 167 -0.86 -10.34 19.58
N TYR A 168 -0.24 -10.50 18.40
CA TYR A 168 0.76 -11.55 18.19
C TYR A 168 2.06 -11.33 18.96
N ILE A 169 2.46 -10.07 19.16
CA ILE A 169 3.76 -9.71 19.73
C ILE A 169 3.70 -9.42 21.23
N ALA A 170 2.54 -9.02 21.75
CA ALA A 170 2.32 -8.74 23.18
C ALA A 170 2.82 -9.86 24.12
N PRO A 171 2.64 -11.17 23.85
CA PRO A 171 3.12 -12.20 24.77
C PRO A 171 4.63 -12.20 25.02
N PHE A 172 5.43 -11.71 24.08
CA PHE A 172 6.88 -11.61 24.25
C PHE A 172 7.28 -10.56 25.31
N ILE A 173 6.42 -9.57 25.58
CA ILE A 173 6.62 -8.60 26.67
C ILE A 173 6.63 -9.32 28.02
N ARG A 174 5.67 -10.24 28.23
CA ARG A 174 5.57 -11.05 29.43
C ARG A 174 6.69 -12.08 29.54
N VAL A 175 7.06 -12.74 28.43
CA VAL A 175 8.16 -13.72 28.40
C VAL A 175 9.48 -13.11 28.86
N ASP A 176 9.74 -11.87 28.45
CA ASP A 176 10.98 -11.16 28.77
C ASP A 176 10.89 -10.31 30.05
N GLU A 177 9.75 -10.35 30.77
CA GLU A 177 9.47 -9.55 31.97
C GLU A 177 9.75 -8.04 31.78
N LEU A 178 9.38 -7.51 30.62
CA LEU A 178 9.76 -6.15 30.23
C LEU A 178 9.00 -5.08 31.01
N SER A 179 9.72 -4.05 31.43
CA SER A 179 9.10 -2.81 31.90
C SER A 179 8.55 -1.99 30.74
N TYR A 180 7.65 -1.04 31.04
CA TYR A 180 7.18 -0.07 30.04
C TYR A 180 8.32 0.66 29.32
N ILE A 181 9.39 1.02 30.06
CA ILE A 181 10.55 1.71 29.50
C ILE A 181 11.28 0.84 28.47
N ASP A 182 11.35 -0.46 28.70
CA ASP A 182 12.00 -1.39 27.77
C ASP A 182 11.14 -1.57 26.51
N VAL A 183 9.82 -1.75 26.68
CA VAL A 183 8.87 -1.81 25.55
C VAL A 183 8.95 -0.54 24.71
N PHE A 184 8.93 0.64 25.34
CA PHE A 184 9.06 1.93 24.65
C PHE A 184 10.34 2.00 23.79
N LYS A 185 11.50 1.62 24.33
CA LYS A 185 12.77 1.64 23.60
C LYS A 185 12.76 0.70 22.40
N TYR A 186 12.22 -0.50 22.56
CA TYR A 186 12.17 -1.47 21.47
C TYR A 186 11.18 -1.06 20.39
N ILE A 187 10.03 -0.48 20.75
CA ILE A 187 9.07 0.08 19.80
C ILE A 187 9.64 1.30 19.07
N GLN A 188 10.37 2.17 19.77
CA GLN A 188 11.08 3.28 19.13
C GLN A 188 12.08 2.76 18.09
N SER A 189 12.89 1.76 18.46
CA SER A 189 13.82 1.12 17.52
C SER A 189 13.09 0.51 16.32
N PHE A 190 11.93 -0.12 16.53
CA PHE A 190 11.12 -0.71 15.47
C PHE A 190 10.59 0.34 14.49
N VAL A 191 9.94 1.40 14.99
CA VAL A 191 9.40 2.50 14.16
C VAL A 191 10.52 3.19 13.41
N TYR A 192 11.63 3.52 14.07
CA TYR A 192 12.75 4.19 13.41
C TYR A 192 13.29 3.32 12.27
N SER A 193 13.49 2.03 12.52
CA SER A 193 14.02 1.10 11.51
C SER A 193 13.13 1.02 10.27
N LEU A 194 11.80 1.05 10.43
CA LEU A 194 10.87 1.02 9.30
C LEU A 194 10.82 2.33 8.50
N ASN A 195 11.33 3.44 9.03
CA ASN A 195 11.42 4.72 8.31
C ASN A 195 12.82 4.97 7.72
N VAL A 196 13.80 4.09 7.94
CA VAL A 196 15.13 4.24 7.33
C VAL A 196 15.04 3.91 5.82
N PRO A 197 15.39 4.85 4.92
CA PRO A 197 15.20 4.69 3.48
C PRO A 197 16.29 3.83 2.84
N THR A 198 16.23 2.50 2.99
CA THR A 198 17.24 1.57 2.45
C THR A 198 16.80 0.81 1.19
N ARG A 199 15.56 1.00 0.70
CA ARG A 199 15.10 0.46 -0.59
C ARG A 199 15.83 1.13 -1.75
N SER A 200 15.91 0.45 -2.89
CA SER A 200 16.22 1.08 -4.19
C SER A 200 15.38 2.35 -4.36
N GLY A 201 16.03 3.45 -4.75
CA GLY A 201 15.44 4.80 -4.76
C GLY A 201 15.63 5.64 -3.50
N PHE A 202 16.27 5.09 -2.45
CA PHE A 202 16.26 5.65 -1.09
C PHE A 202 14.83 5.89 -0.59
N GLN A 203 14.03 4.84 -0.61
CA GLN A 203 12.68 4.84 -0.03
C GLN A 203 12.65 3.99 1.24
N ALA A 204 11.83 4.37 2.20
CA ALA A 204 11.39 3.46 3.25
C ALA A 204 10.41 2.42 2.66
N PRO A 205 10.32 1.21 3.24
CA PRO A 205 9.37 0.20 2.79
C PRO A 205 7.95 0.67 3.08
N PHE A 206 7.06 0.53 2.09
CA PHE A 206 5.68 0.97 2.22
C PHE A 206 4.92 -0.05 3.08
N THR A 207 4.87 0.22 4.39
CA THR A 207 4.43 -0.78 5.38
C THR A 207 3.20 -0.32 6.14
N ASN A 208 2.33 -1.29 6.43
CA ASN A 208 1.11 -1.08 7.18
C ASN A 208 1.01 -2.11 8.30
N VAL A 209 0.49 -1.69 9.45
CA VAL A 209 0.21 -2.59 10.57
C VAL A 209 -1.23 -2.41 11.02
N SER A 210 -1.97 -3.50 11.09
CA SER A 210 -3.28 -3.51 11.74
C SER A 210 -3.11 -3.94 13.19
N LEU A 211 -3.76 -3.17 14.07
CA LEU A 211 -3.66 -3.29 15.51
C LEU A 211 -5.06 -3.47 16.08
N ASP A 212 -5.22 -4.43 16.97
CA ASP A 212 -6.52 -4.84 17.50
C ASP A 212 -7.03 -3.94 18.61
N LEU A 213 -6.13 -3.32 19.40
CA LEU A 213 -6.39 -2.64 20.69
C LEU A 213 -6.95 -3.55 21.78
N VAL A 214 -7.93 -4.38 21.43
CA VAL A 214 -8.56 -5.39 22.29
C VAL A 214 -8.44 -6.73 21.60
N CYS A 215 -7.94 -7.74 22.31
CA CYS A 215 -7.78 -9.08 21.74
C CYS A 215 -9.13 -9.58 21.20
N SER A 216 -9.20 -9.84 19.88
CA SER A 216 -10.43 -10.33 19.27
C SER A 216 -10.80 -11.71 19.79
N SER A 217 -12.09 -12.02 19.87
CA SER A 217 -12.61 -13.34 20.27
C SER A 217 -12.07 -14.49 19.42
N VAL A 218 -11.62 -14.19 18.20
CA VAL A 218 -11.04 -15.14 17.24
C VAL A 218 -9.63 -15.56 17.63
N LEU A 219 -8.87 -14.65 18.25
CA LEU A 219 -7.51 -14.90 18.72
C LEU A 219 -7.49 -15.29 20.20
N ALA A 220 -8.48 -14.85 20.98
CA ALA A 220 -8.51 -14.99 22.43
C ALA A 220 -8.19 -16.41 22.93
N ASP A 221 -8.82 -17.43 22.35
CA ASP A 221 -8.65 -18.83 22.77
C ASP A 221 -7.50 -19.56 22.06
N GLN A 222 -6.78 -18.89 21.16
CA GLN A 222 -5.69 -19.53 20.42
C GLN A 222 -4.40 -19.58 21.24
N PRO A 223 -3.65 -20.70 21.20
CA PRO A 223 -2.37 -20.79 21.91
C PRO A 223 -1.37 -19.75 21.39
N VAL A 224 -0.67 -19.11 22.32
CA VAL A 224 0.43 -18.19 22.01
C VAL A 224 1.57 -18.94 21.30
N ILE A 225 2.22 -18.31 20.31
CA ILE A 225 3.37 -18.88 19.60
C ILE A 225 4.67 -18.22 20.07
N ILE A 226 5.57 -19.01 20.68
CA ILE A 226 6.92 -18.58 21.09
C ILE A 226 7.94 -19.58 20.55
N GLY A 227 9.01 -19.09 19.92
CA GLY A 227 10.10 -19.94 19.44
C GLY A 227 9.66 -21.00 18.44
N GLY A 228 8.64 -20.70 17.64
CA GLY A 228 8.09 -21.60 16.61
C GLY A 228 7.15 -22.67 17.14
N LYS A 229 6.70 -22.56 18.39
CA LYS A 229 5.84 -23.56 19.04
C LYS A 229 4.67 -22.90 19.75
N GLN A 230 3.53 -23.57 19.72
CA GLN A 230 2.38 -23.24 20.55
C GLN A 230 2.75 -23.44 22.03
N HIS A 231 2.39 -22.47 22.86
CA HIS A 231 2.54 -22.53 24.31
C HIS A 231 1.52 -23.53 24.87
N PRO A 232 1.90 -24.38 25.86
CA PRO A 232 1.00 -25.43 26.35
C PRO A 232 -0.23 -24.90 27.09
N THR A 233 -0.17 -23.67 27.62
CA THR A 233 -1.20 -23.15 28.54
C THR A 233 -1.61 -21.70 28.30
N TRP A 234 -0.83 -20.93 27.54
CA TRP A 234 -1.09 -19.49 27.37
C TRP A 234 -1.87 -19.27 26.09
N VAL A 235 -2.92 -18.48 26.17
CA VAL A 235 -3.73 -18.07 25.02
C VAL A 235 -3.69 -16.55 24.85
N TYR A 236 -3.90 -16.04 23.64
CA TYR A 236 -3.72 -14.60 23.38
C TYR A 236 -4.66 -13.70 24.22
N GLY A 237 -5.83 -14.20 24.63
CA GLY A 237 -6.77 -13.47 25.49
C GLY A 237 -6.20 -13.12 26.87
N ASP A 238 -5.15 -13.81 27.32
CA ASP A 238 -4.52 -13.58 28.63
C ASP A 238 -3.58 -12.35 28.66
N PHE A 239 -3.38 -11.66 27.54
CA PHE A 239 -2.30 -10.66 27.35
C PHE A 239 -2.78 -9.24 27.08
N GLN A 240 -4.00 -8.88 27.53
CA GLN A 240 -4.55 -7.54 27.29
C GLN A 240 -3.68 -6.42 27.90
N GLU A 241 -3.06 -6.66 29.06
CA GLU A 241 -2.17 -5.67 29.68
C GLU A 241 -0.92 -5.38 28.82
N GLU A 242 -0.35 -6.41 28.18
CA GLU A 242 0.79 -6.29 27.27
C GLU A 242 0.38 -5.67 25.93
N ILE A 243 -0.82 -5.96 25.43
CA ILE A 243 -1.40 -5.31 24.24
C ILE A 243 -1.56 -3.80 24.51
N ASP A 244 -2.10 -3.43 25.67
CA ASP A 244 -2.24 -2.02 26.07
C ASP A 244 -0.86 -1.34 26.20
N MET A 245 0.13 -2.04 26.77
CA MET A 245 1.50 -1.55 26.91
C MET A 245 2.18 -1.30 25.56
N PHE A 246 2.01 -2.23 24.61
CA PHE A 246 2.50 -2.10 23.23
C PHE A 246 1.88 -0.88 22.55
N ASN A 247 0.55 -0.78 22.56
CA ASN A 247 -0.18 0.28 21.85
C ASN A 247 0.11 1.66 22.43
N ARG A 248 0.23 1.76 23.76
CA ARG A 248 0.67 2.99 24.43
C ARG A 248 2.06 3.41 23.95
N ALA A 249 3.04 2.50 23.99
CA ALA A 249 4.40 2.79 23.56
C ALA A 249 4.45 3.18 22.07
N PHE A 250 3.70 2.49 21.21
CA PHE A 250 3.62 2.77 19.78
C PHE A 250 3.06 4.16 19.51
N ALA A 251 1.91 4.51 20.11
CA ALA A 251 1.32 5.83 19.95
C ALA A 251 2.22 6.95 20.49
N GLU A 252 2.84 6.77 21.67
CA GLU A 252 3.75 7.76 22.25
C GLU A 252 5.00 7.99 21.35
N VAL A 253 5.55 6.94 20.72
CA VAL A 253 6.64 7.08 19.73
C VAL A 253 6.17 7.83 18.49
N MET A 254 5.01 7.50 17.94
CA MET A 254 4.45 8.19 16.76
C MET A 254 4.16 9.66 17.03
N VAL A 255 3.68 10.00 18.25
CA VAL A 255 3.44 11.39 18.68
C VAL A 255 4.72 12.20 18.76
N GLN A 256 5.86 11.59 19.12
CA GLN A 256 7.15 12.29 19.17
C GLN A 256 7.62 12.78 17.79
N GLY A 257 7.30 12.03 16.74
CA GLY A 257 7.80 12.31 15.39
C GLY A 257 9.29 12.01 15.24
N ASP A 258 9.82 12.27 14.05
CA ASP A 258 11.23 12.08 13.71
C ASP A 258 12.15 13.10 14.40
N GLY A 259 13.45 12.99 14.15
CA GLY A 259 14.44 13.92 14.71
C GLY A 259 14.26 15.39 14.28
N ASN A 260 13.42 15.66 13.28
CA ASN A 260 13.06 16.99 12.80
C ASN A 260 11.65 17.43 13.27
N GLY A 261 10.95 16.59 14.05
CA GLY A 261 9.59 16.84 14.52
C GLY A 261 8.48 16.52 13.50
N SER A 262 8.83 15.94 12.34
CA SER A 262 7.88 15.47 11.34
C SER A 262 7.23 14.15 11.76
N ILE A 263 6.05 13.85 11.23
CA ILE A 263 5.41 12.55 11.48
C ILE A 263 6.24 11.41 10.86
N PHE A 264 6.25 10.24 11.49
CA PHE A 264 6.69 9.01 10.83
C PHE A 264 5.66 8.57 9.80
N SER A 265 6.11 8.33 8.57
CA SER A 265 5.24 7.81 7.50
C SER A 265 4.91 6.34 7.69
N PHE A 266 5.82 5.56 8.31
CA PHE A 266 5.71 4.11 8.44
C PHE A 266 5.94 3.57 9.87
N PRO A 267 5.46 2.36 10.18
CA PRO A 267 4.37 1.71 9.46
C PRO A 267 3.09 2.54 9.62
N ILE A 268 2.26 2.59 8.59
CA ILE A 268 0.96 3.25 8.67
C ILE A 268 0.08 2.41 9.62
N PRO A 269 -0.37 2.97 10.75
CA PRO A 269 -1.18 2.24 11.71
C PRO A 269 -2.67 2.27 11.33
N THR A 270 -3.30 1.10 11.41
CA THR A 270 -4.77 0.95 11.29
C THR A 270 -5.30 0.28 12.55
N TYR A 271 -6.18 0.95 13.29
CA TYR A 271 -6.85 0.35 14.45
C TYR A 271 -8.24 -0.16 14.10
N ASN A 272 -8.57 -1.35 14.62
CA ASN A 272 -9.87 -1.97 14.45
C ASN A 272 -10.86 -1.43 15.49
N LEU A 273 -11.96 -0.82 15.05
CA LEU A 273 -13.04 -0.36 15.93
C LEU A 273 -14.23 -1.33 15.88
N SER A 274 -14.53 -1.97 17.00
CA SER A 274 -15.71 -2.84 17.16
C SER A 274 -16.85 -2.16 17.93
N LYS A 275 -18.02 -2.80 18.00
CA LYS A 275 -19.20 -2.26 18.68
C LYS A 275 -18.99 -2.09 20.20
N GLU A 276 -18.11 -2.89 20.77
CA GLU A 276 -17.79 -2.93 22.20
C GLU A 276 -16.68 -1.94 22.58
N PHE A 277 -16.24 -1.09 21.65
CA PHE A 277 -15.15 -0.14 21.85
C PHE A 277 -15.49 0.90 22.94
N ASP A 278 -14.64 0.97 23.98
CA ASP A 278 -14.78 1.90 25.10
C ASP A 278 -14.15 3.26 24.74
N TRP A 279 -14.95 4.15 24.16
CA TRP A 279 -14.52 5.48 23.69
C TRP A 279 -13.86 6.35 24.76
N GLU A 280 -14.29 6.20 26.01
CA GLU A 280 -13.83 7.03 27.15
C GLU A 280 -12.67 6.39 27.91
N SER A 281 -12.19 5.22 27.47
CA SER A 281 -11.13 4.48 28.17
C SER A 281 -9.83 5.31 28.22
N PRO A 282 -9.27 5.57 29.41
CA PRO A 282 -8.01 6.31 29.53
C PRO A 282 -6.84 5.64 28.79
N ARG A 283 -6.91 4.33 28.54
CA ARG A 283 -5.88 3.57 27.82
C ARG A 283 -5.70 4.01 26.38
N PHE A 284 -6.73 4.60 25.76
CA PHE A 284 -6.71 5.06 24.38
C PHE A 284 -6.26 6.51 24.23
N ARG A 285 -6.00 7.23 25.32
CA ARG A 285 -5.58 8.64 25.28
C ARG A 285 -4.36 8.88 24.35
N PRO A 286 -3.28 8.08 24.39
CA PRO A 286 -2.15 8.27 23.47
C PRO A 286 -2.53 8.13 21.99
N MET A 287 -3.45 7.20 21.67
CA MET A 287 -3.96 7.04 20.30
C MET A 287 -4.72 8.29 19.86
N TRP A 288 -5.60 8.83 20.73
CA TRP A 288 -6.33 10.06 20.42
C TRP A 288 -5.44 11.29 20.29
N GLU A 289 -4.39 11.40 21.10
CA GLU A 289 -3.38 12.44 20.96
C GLU A 289 -2.65 12.35 19.61
N MET A 290 -2.30 11.14 19.17
CA MET A 290 -1.74 10.88 17.85
C MET A 290 -2.70 11.32 16.73
N THR A 291 -3.99 10.97 16.84
CA THR A 291 -5.04 11.37 15.89
C THR A 291 -5.20 12.87 15.81
N ALA A 292 -5.32 13.54 16.96
CA ALA A 292 -5.51 14.98 17.01
C ALA A 292 -4.30 15.76 16.46
N LYS A 293 -3.07 15.25 16.68
CA LYS A 293 -1.85 15.94 16.26
C LYS A 293 -1.55 15.76 14.77
N TYR A 294 -1.79 14.57 14.23
CA TYR A 294 -1.25 14.18 12.92
C TYR A 294 -2.29 13.63 11.94
N GLY A 295 -3.54 13.40 12.34
CA GLY A 295 -4.55 12.77 11.48
C GLY A 295 -4.33 11.28 11.21
N VAL A 296 -3.42 10.64 11.96
CA VAL A 296 -3.21 9.19 11.98
C VAL A 296 -3.55 8.67 13.37
N PRO A 297 -4.04 7.45 13.54
CA PRO A 297 -4.06 6.30 12.63
C PRO A 297 -5.28 6.32 11.71
N TYR A 298 -5.33 5.37 10.77
CA TYR A 298 -6.60 5.00 10.15
C TYR A 298 -7.42 4.14 11.11
N PHE A 299 -8.74 4.21 10.98
CA PHE A 299 -9.68 3.40 11.75
C PHE A 299 -10.47 2.50 10.83
N ALA A 300 -10.32 1.18 10.99
CA ALA A 300 -11.17 0.21 10.32
C ALA A 300 -12.50 0.11 11.07
N ASN A 301 -13.58 0.56 10.43
CA ASN A 301 -14.90 0.62 11.04
C ASN A 301 -15.65 -0.72 10.94
N PHE A 302 -15.64 -1.51 12.02
CA PHE A 302 -16.47 -2.72 12.18
C PHE A 302 -17.80 -2.46 12.89
N ILE A 303 -18.10 -1.21 13.24
CA ILE A 303 -19.34 -0.84 13.95
C ILE A 303 -20.52 -0.85 12.99
N ASN A 304 -20.36 -0.21 11.82
CA ASN A 304 -21.40 -0.01 10.82
C ASN A 304 -21.18 -0.84 9.54
N SER A 305 -20.32 -1.86 9.57
CA SER A 305 -20.11 -2.73 8.42
C SER A 305 -20.71 -4.12 8.65
N ASP A 306 -21.10 -4.77 7.55
CA ASP A 306 -21.49 -6.19 7.52
C ASP A 306 -20.27 -7.12 7.73
N LEU A 307 -19.10 -6.54 8.02
CA LEU A 307 -17.83 -7.22 8.14
C LEU A 307 -17.60 -7.70 9.58
N ASN A 308 -17.49 -9.01 9.78
CA ASN A 308 -17.09 -9.57 11.06
C ASN A 308 -15.55 -9.72 11.13
N PRO A 309 -14.88 -9.21 12.17
CA PRO A 309 -13.45 -9.45 12.42
C PRO A 309 -13.01 -10.93 12.26
N ALA A 310 -13.90 -11.87 12.58
CA ALA A 310 -13.69 -13.31 12.42
C ALA A 310 -13.59 -13.82 10.98
N ASP A 311 -14.30 -13.20 10.05
CA ASP A 311 -14.35 -13.64 8.65
C ASP A 311 -12.99 -13.46 7.95
N PHE A 312 -12.18 -12.52 8.44
CA PHE A 312 -10.91 -12.14 7.87
C PHE A 312 -9.78 -13.13 8.12
N ARG A 313 -9.80 -13.83 9.25
CA ARG A 313 -8.80 -14.89 9.53
C ARG A 313 -9.13 -16.18 8.77
N SER A 314 -10.39 -16.41 8.44
CA SER A 314 -10.79 -17.56 7.64
C SER A 314 -10.05 -17.60 6.29
N MET A 315 -9.69 -16.43 5.73
CA MET A 315 -8.95 -16.30 4.45
C MET A 315 -7.50 -16.79 4.49
N CYS A 316 -6.85 -16.77 5.66
CA CYS A 316 -5.48 -17.25 5.85
C CYS A 316 -5.42 -18.80 5.92
N CYS A 317 -6.33 -19.41 6.70
CA CYS A 317 -6.18 -20.82 7.09
C CYS A 317 -7.23 -21.80 6.55
N ARG A 318 -8.43 -21.38 6.10
CA ARG A 318 -9.54 -22.34 5.87
C ARG A 318 -10.54 -22.01 4.76
N LEU A 319 -10.65 -20.77 4.30
CA LEU A 319 -11.70 -20.33 3.39
C LEU A 319 -11.18 -20.26 1.95
N ARG A 320 -11.89 -20.93 1.03
CA ARG A 320 -11.81 -20.63 -0.40
C ARG A 320 -12.87 -19.57 -0.67
N LEU A 321 -12.45 -18.38 -1.09
CA LEU A 321 -13.39 -17.30 -1.42
C LEU A 321 -14.29 -17.75 -2.57
N ASP A 322 -15.60 -17.65 -2.36
CA ASP A 322 -16.62 -18.05 -3.32
C ASP A 322 -16.67 -17.06 -4.48
N THR A 323 -16.20 -17.45 -5.66
CA THR A 323 -16.16 -16.56 -6.83
C THR A 323 -17.54 -16.14 -7.35
N ARG A 324 -18.63 -16.73 -6.83
CA ARG A 324 -20.01 -16.27 -7.11
C ARG A 324 -20.36 -14.96 -6.41
N LYS A 325 -19.57 -14.54 -5.42
CA LYS A 325 -19.73 -13.27 -4.70
C LYS A 325 -18.53 -12.37 -4.95
N LEU A 326 -18.76 -11.06 -5.07
CA LEU A 326 -17.69 -10.09 -4.93
C LEU A 326 -17.39 -9.93 -3.45
N HIS A 327 -16.22 -10.41 -3.04
CA HIS A 327 -15.80 -10.31 -1.64
C HIS A 327 -15.18 -8.95 -1.38
N THR A 328 -15.51 -8.38 -0.22
CA THR A 328 -14.85 -7.18 0.26
C THR A 328 -13.47 -7.55 0.83
N ARG A 329 -12.43 -6.91 0.31
CA ARG A 329 -11.07 -6.96 0.85
C ARG A 329 -11.06 -6.32 2.24
N ALA A 330 -10.65 -7.12 3.20
CA ALA A 330 -10.49 -6.73 4.59
C ALA A 330 -9.44 -5.63 4.78
N GLY A 331 -9.72 -4.71 5.70
CA GLY A 331 -8.80 -3.65 6.13
C GLY A 331 -8.55 -2.54 5.10
N GLY A 332 -9.36 -2.47 4.03
CA GLY A 332 -9.35 -1.38 3.07
C GLY A 332 -8.07 -1.30 2.23
N ILE A 333 -7.70 -0.08 1.83
CA ILE A 333 -6.54 0.19 0.96
C ILE A 333 -5.23 -0.23 1.64
N PHE A 334 -5.17 -0.06 2.97
CA PHE A 334 -3.94 -0.10 3.76
C PHE A 334 -3.84 -1.32 4.71
N GLY A 335 -4.92 -2.04 4.98
CA GLY A 335 -4.96 -3.10 6.02
C GLY A 335 -5.15 -4.52 5.48
N ALA A 336 -4.49 -4.88 4.38
CA ALA A 336 -4.69 -6.18 3.73
C ALA A 336 -4.57 -7.36 4.71
N THR A 337 -5.55 -8.27 4.70
CA THR A 337 -5.53 -9.50 5.50
C THR A 337 -4.33 -10.40 5.20
N PRO A 338 -3.93 -11.27 6.14
CA PRO A 338 -2.82 -12.18 5.95
C PRO A 338 -2.97 -13.06 4.71
N LEU A 339 -1.90 -13.13 3.90
CA LEU A 339 -1.81 -13.93 2.67
C LEU A 339 -2.87 -13.58 1.63
N THR A 340 -3.26 -12.30 1.59
CA THR A 340 -4.14 -11.69 0.58
C THR A 340 -3.55 -10.37 0.12
N GLY A 341 -4.04 -9.82 -0.98
CA GLY A 341 -3.56 -8.55 -1.50
C GLY A 341 -4.08 -8.30 -2.90
N SER A 342 -3.38 -7.49 -3.68
CA SER A 342 -3.68 -7.30 -5.09
C SER A 342 -2.46 -7.68 -5.92
N LEU A 343 -2.69 -8.43 -6.99
CA LEU A 343 -1.67 -8.80 -7.95
C LEU A 343 -1.40 -7.64 -8.93
N GLY A 344 -2.41 -6.82 -9.23
CA GLY A 344 -2.28 -5.67 -10.10
C GLY A 344 -3.53 -4.79 -10.03
N VAL A 345 -3.34 -3.50 -10.30
CA VAL A 345 -4.38 -2.49 -10.29
C VAL A 345 -4.46 -1.80 -11.65
N VAL A 346 -5.67 -1.67 -12.18
CA VAL A 346 -5.97 -0.84 -13.35
C VAL A 346 -7.08 0.15 -12.99
N THR A 347 -6.81 1.45 -13.12
CA THR A 347 -7.78 2.51 -12.78
C THR A 347 -8.42 3.07 -14.05
N LEU A 348 -9.74 3.04 -14.12
CA LEU A 348 -10.52 3.59 -15.23
C LEU A 348 -10.57 5.12 -15.14
N ASN A 349 -10.22 5.81 -16.22
CA ASN A 349 -10.26 7.26 -16.32
C ASN A 349 -11.68 7.71 -16.73
N LEU A 350 -12.60 7.82 -15.76
CA LEU A 350 -14.00 8.10 -16.03
C LEU A 350 -14.26 9.41 -16.80
N PRO A 351 -13.53 10.52 -16.55
CA PRO A 351 -13.63 11.73 -17.36
C PRO A 351 -13.35 11.50 -18.84
N ASN A 352 -12.26 10.78 -19.16
CA ASN A 352 -11.92 10.43 -20.54
C ASN A 352 -13.02 9.60 -21.21
N LEU A 353 -13.54 8.58 -20.50
CA LEU A 353 -14.63 7.76 -21.03
C LEU A 353 -15.91 8.58 -21.23
N ALA A 354 -16.21 9.52 -20.33
CA ALA A 354 -17.32 10.45 -20.45
C ALA A 354 -17.20 11.34 -21.70
N MET A 355 -16.03 11.98 -21.92
CA MET A 355 -15.77 12.81 -23.11
C MET A 355 -15.98 12.05 -24.42
N ARG A 356 -15.60 10.77 -24.47
CA ARG A 356 -15.77 9.92 -25.66
C ARG A 356 -17.21 9.50 -25.93
N SER A 357 -18.05 9.43 -24.90
CA SER A 357 -19.36 8.78 -24.99
C SER A 357 -20.47 9.63 -25.60
N LYS A 358 -20.47 10.95 -25.37
CA LYS A 358 -21.53 11.91 -25.79
C LYS A 358 -22.95 11.62 -25.27
N SER A 359 -23.17 10.51 -24.56
CA SER A 359 -24.47 10.13 -23.97
C SER A 359 -24.28 9.05 -22.91
N ILE A 360 -25.20 8.98 -21.94
CA ILE A 360 -25.16 8.00 -20.85
C ILE A 360 -25.13 6.54 -21.35
N PRO A 361 -25.99 6.09 -22.30
CA PRO A 361 -25.94 4.70 -22.76
C PRO A 361 -24.59 4.34 -23.39
N LYS A 362 -24.04 5.24 -24.21
CA LYS A 362 -22.73 5.07 -24.84
C LYS A 362 -21.59 5.07 -23.81
N PHE A 363 -21.76 5.78 -22.69
CA PHE A 363 -20.79 5.79 -21.60
C PHE A 363 -20.66 4.41 -20.98
N PHE A 364 -21.77 3.76 -20.66
CA PHE A 364 -21.77 2.39 -20.14
C PHE A 364 -21.16 1.38 -21.15
N ASP A 365 -21.45 1.52 -22.45
CA ASP A 365 -20.81 0.69 -23.49
C ASP A 365 -19.28 0.83 -23.48
N ILE A 366 -18.78 2.08 -23.37
CA ILE A 366 -17.35 2.37 -23.36
C ILE A 366 -16.69 1.90 -22.05
N VAL A 367 -17.36 2.07 -20.91
CA VAL A 367 -16.90 1.54 -19.62
C VAL A 367 -16.76 0.02 -19.70
N LYS A 368 -17.75 -0.68 -20.26
CA LYS A 368 -17.69 -2.13 -20.47
C LYS A 368 -16.53 -2.56 -21.38
N GLU A 369 -16.35 -1.90 -22.53
CA GLU A 369 -15.21 -2.15 -23.42
C GLU A 369 -13.88 -1.96 -22.68
N THR A 370 -13.79 -0.91 -21.87
CA THR A 370 -12.58 -0.55 -21.12
C THR A 370 -12.26 -1.57 -20.02
N ILE A 371 -13.28 -2.03 -19.29
CA ILE A 371 -13.14 -3.11 -18.29
C ILE A 371 -12.66 -4.39 -18.95
N ALA A 372 -13.17 -4.75 -20.13
CA ALA A 372 -12.75 -5.96 -20.83
C ALA A 372 -11.25 -5.94 -21.19
N VAL A 373 -10.72 -4.80 -21.63
CA VAL A 373 -9.28 -4.63 -21.92
C VAL A 373 -8.45 -4.57 -20.63
N ALA A 374 -8.97 -3.95 -19.57
CA ALA A 374 -8.32 -3.94 -18.25
C ALA A 374 -8.22 -5.36 -17.65
N LYS A 375 -9.27 -6.18 -17.79
CA LYS A 375 -9.24 -7.61 -17.46
C LYS A 375 -8.12 -8.33 -18.20
N GLU A 376 -8.01 -8.13 -19.52
CA GLU A 376 -6.98 -8.78 -20.34
C GLU A 376 -5.57 -8.48 -19.78
N SER A 377 -5.28 -7.22 -19.44
CA SER A 377 -3.97 -6.85 -18.89
C SER A 377 -3.71 -7.50 -17.52
N LEU A 378 -4.71 -7.54 -16.63
CA LEU A 378 -4.60 -8.17 -15.31
C LEU A 378 -4.39 -9.69 -15.40
N GLU A 379 -5.08 -10.37 -16.32
CA GLU A 379 -4.93 -11.82 -16.53
C GLU A 379 -3.57 -12.17 -17.15
N ILE A 380 -3.06 -11.35 -18.09
CA ILE A 380 -1.69 -11.49 -18.61
C ILE A 380 -0.69 -11.33 -17.47
N LYS A 381 -0.82 -10.27 -16.65
CA LYS A 381 0.06 -10.05 -15.50
C LYS A 381 0.03 -11.26 -14.56
N ARG A 382 -1.16 -11.75 -14.19
CA ARG A 382 -1.32 -12.95 -13.33
C ARG A 382 -0.57 -14.14 -13.87
N LYS A 383 -0.76 -14.46 -15.15
CA LYS A 383 -0.09 -15.58 -15.80
C LYS A 383 1.43 -15.42 -15.78
N VAL A 384 1.94 -14.23 -16.09
CA VAL A 384 3.37 -13.95 -16.12
C VAL A 384 3.98 -14.11 -14.72
N ILE A 385 3.40 -13.49 -13.70
CA ILE A 385 3.95 -13.53 -12.34
C ILE A 385 3.88 -14.96 -11.76
N GLU A 386 2.74 -15.66 -11.89
CA GLU A 386 2.57 -17.04 -11.43
C GLU A 386 3.58 -18.00 -12.10
N SER A 387 3.86 -17.82 -13.40
CA SER A 387 4.80 -18.67 -14.14
C SER A 387 6.27 -18.41 -13.79
N ASN A 388 6.58 -17.28 -13.13
CA ASN A 388 7.96 -16.85 -12.84
C ASN A 388 8.24 -16.77 -11.34
N MET A 389 7.58 -17.61 -10.52
CA MET A 389 7.73 -17.59 -9.06
C MET A 389 9.15 -17.85 -8.54
N GLU A 390 10.06 -18.37 -9.36
CA GLU A 390 11.48 -18.49 -9.04
C GLU A 390 12.18 -17.12 -8.89
N LEU A 391 11.60 -16.04 -9.44
CA LEU A 391 12.07 -14.66 -9.25
C LEU A 391 11.70 -14.08 -7.88
N TYR A 392 10.75 -14.69 -7.16
CA TYR A 392 10.25 -14.24 -5.86
C TYR A 392 10.45 -15.32 -4.79
N PRO A 393 11.69 -15.74 -4.52
CA PRO A 393 11.96 -16.91 -3.68
C PRO A 393 11.44 -16.78 -2.24
N TYR A 394 11.42 -15.58 -1.65
CA TYR A 394 10.86 -15.39 -0.31
C TYR A 394 9.33 -15.45 -0.35
N THR A 395 8.70 -14.73 -1.28
CA THR A 395 7.25 -14.73 -1.50
C THR A 395 6.75 -16.15 -1.76
N ARG A 396 7.46 -16.92 -2.58
CA ARG A 396 7.15 -18.33 -2.84
C ARG A 396 7.13 -19.16 -1.56
N PHE A 397 8.07 -18.94 -0.65
CA PHE A 397 8.13 -19.65 0.62
C PHE A 397 6.94 -19.32 1.51
N TYR A 398 6.66 -18.03 1.73
CA TYR A 398 5.56 -17.60 2.63
C TYR A 398 4.17 -17.77 2.02
N LEU A 399 4.03 -17.91 0.69
CA LEU A 399 2.78 -18.28 0.02
C LEU A 399 2.64 -19.79 -0.24
N ASN A 400 3.57 -20.63 0.23
CA ASN A 400 3.52 -22.06 -0.03
C ASN A 400 2.27 -22.72 0.56
N SER A 401 1.78 -22.27 1.71
CA SER A 401 0.53 -22.77 2.31
C SER A 401 -0.68 -22.55 1.38
N VAL A 402 -0.75 -21.39 0.72
CA VAL A 402 -1.75 -21.06 -0.31
C VAL A 402 -1.57 -21.98 -1.52
N PHE A 403 -0.35 -22.13 -2.02
CA PHE A 403 -0.06 -23.00 -3.16
C PHE A 403 -0.43 -24.46 -2.89
N GLN A 404 -0.13 -25.01 -1.71
CA GLN A 404 -0.46 -26.40 -1.39
C GLN A 404 -1.97 -26.64 -1.47
N ARG A 405 -2.78 -25.66 -1.04
CA ARG A 405 -4.25 -25.72 -1.00
C ARG A 405 -4.89 -25.42 -2.36
N ALA A 406 -4.46 -24.36 -3.03
CA ALA A 406 -5.13 -23.81 -4.21
C ALA A 406 -4.42 -24.11 -5.53
N LYS A 407 -3.19 -24.64 -5.49
CA LYS A 407 -2.30 -24.89 -6.65
C LYS A 407 -1.97 -23.63 -7.46
N SER A 408 -2.07 -22.46 -6.81
CA SER A 408 -1.59 -21.17 -7.28
C SER A 408 -1.13 -20.36 -6.07
N TYR A 409 -0.01 -19.65 -6.19
CA TYR A 409 0.51 -18.82 -5.10
C TYR A 409 -0.38 -17.59 -4.87
N TRP A 410 -0.90 -17.01 -5.95
CA TRP A 410 -1.68 -15.78 -5.93
C TRP A 410 -3.21 -16.01 -5.92
N ALA A 411 -3.65 -17.21 -5.53
CA ALA A 411 -5.07 -17.59 -5.52
C ALA A 411 -5.93 -16.70 -4.61
N ASN A 412 -5.32 -16.13 -3.57
CA ASN A 412 -5.95 -15.23 -2.61
C ASN A 412 -5.78 -13.73 -2.95
N HIS A 413 -5.05 -13.41 -4.02
CA HIS A 413 -4.79 -12.03 -4.43
C HIS A 413 -5.76 -11.58 -5.51
N PHE A 414 -6.36 -10.42 -5.31
CA PHE A 414 -7.33 -9.81 -6.21
C PHE A 414 -6.66 -9.24 -7.47
N SER A 415 -7.41 -9.22 -8.57
CA SER A 415 -7.18 -8.38 -9.74
C SER A 415 -8.05 -7.13 -9.57
N THR A 416 -7.44 -5.96 -9.42
CA THR A 416 -8.15 -4.76 -8.95
C THR A 416 -8.50 -3.83 -10.08
N ILE A 417 -9.79 -3.46 -10.16
CA ILE A 417 -10.26 -2.37 -10.99
C ILE A 417 -10.56 -1.17 -10.09
N GLY A 418 -9.92 -0.06 -10.38
CA GLY A 418 -10.16 1.21 -9.72
C GLY A 418 -10.88 2.21 -10.60
N VAL A 419 -11.34 3.31 -10.01
CA VAL A 419 -11.91 4.44 -10.76
C VAL A 419 -11.32 5.76 -10.28
N ILE A 420 -11.36 6.77 -11.14
CA ILE A 420 -10.98 8.14 -10.83
C ILE A 420 -11.85 9.14 -11.60
N GLY A 421 -12.09 10.31 -11.01
CA GLY A 421 -12.70 11.46 -11.68
C GLY A 421 -14.20 11.34 -11.91
N MET A 422 -14.94 10.68 -11.00
CA MET A 422 -16.40 10.60 -11.15
C MET A 422 -17.07 11.97 -11.12
N ASN A 423 -16.54 12.91 -10.33
CA ASN A 423 -17.04 14.29 -10.30
C ASN A 423 -16.99 14.96 -11.68
N GLU A 424 -15.84 14.84 -12.36
CA GLU A 424 -15.66 15.43 -13.68
C GLU A 424 -16.48 14.67 -14.73
N ALA A 425 -16.58 13.33 -14.63
CA ALA A 425 -17.46 12.54 -15.49
C ALA A 425 -18.94 12.95 -15.37
N CYS A 426 -19.43 13.18 -14.14
CA CYS A 426 -20.77 13.72 -13.91
C CYS A 426 -20.94 15.10 -14.55
N SER A 427 -19.94 15.98 -14.38
CA SER A 427 -19.98 17.33 -14.95
C SER A 427 -20.05 17.31 -16.48
N ILE A 428 -19.29 16.42 -17.12
CA ILE A 428 -19.25 16.26 -18.58
C ILE A 428 -20.58 15.71 -19.12
N LEU A 429 -21.17 14.70 -18.44
CA LEU A 429 -22.37 14.00 -18.94
C LEU A 429 -23.68 14.70 -18.57
N LEU A 430 -23.73 15.33 -17.39
CA LEU A 430 -24.95 15.81 -16.76
C LEU A 430 -24.94 17.32 -16.50
N GLY A 431 -23.82 17.99 -16.79
CA GLY A 431 -23.67 19.44 -16.62
C GLY A 431 -23.42 19.90 -15.18
N ARG A 432 -23.36 18.99 -14.21
CA ARG A 432 -23.05 19.26 -12.79
C ARG A 432 -22.22 18.13 -12.17
N GLY A 433 -21.45 18.47 -11.15
CA GLY A 433 -20.58 17.51 -10.44
C GLY A 433 -21.32 16.45 -9.63
N ILE A 434 -20.54 15.62 -8.93
CA ILE A 434 -21.05 14.47 -8.19
C ILE A 434 -21.97 14.86 -7.03
N TYR A 435 -21.76 16.04 -6.43
CA TYR A 435 -22.60 16.58 -5.34
C TYR A 435 -24.10 16.58 -5.70
N HIS A 436 -24.44 16.84 -6.98
CA HIS A 436 -25.83 16.82 -7.46
C HIS A 436 -26.23 15.52 -8.17
N ASN A 437 -25.28 14.62 -8.42
CA ASN A 437 -25.45 13.43 -9.26
C ASN A 437 -24.96 12.15 -8.58
N LYS A 438 -25.10 12.08 -7.25
CA LYS A 438 -24.72 10.93 -6.43
C LYS A 438 -25.35 9.61 -6.92
N ASP A 439 -26.62 9.63 -7.30
CA ASP A 439 -27.33 8.43 -7.77
C ASP A 439 -26.75 7.89 -9.09
N PHE A 440 -26.31 8.79 -9.97
CA PHE A 440 -25.61 8.40 -11.20
C PHE A 440 -24.26 7.75 -10.87
N ALA A 441 -23.47 8.34 -9.97
CA ALA A 441 -22.22 7.75 -9.52
C ALA A 441 -22.42 6.35 -8.93
N GLY A 442 -23.42 6.17 -8.06
CA GLY A 442 -23.79 4.86 -7.53
C GLY A 442 -24.19 3.85 -8.62
N SER A 443 -24.96 4.29 -9.61
CA SER A 443 -25.33 3.43 -10.76
C SER A 443 -24.12 2.99 -11.58
N VAL A 444 -23.10 3.85 -11.73
CA VAL A 444 -21.84 3.48 -12.41
C VAL A 444 -21.03 2.49 -11.58
N LEU A 445 -20.91 2.69 -10.25
CA LEU A 445 -20.22 1.73 -9.38
C LEU A 445 -20.92 0.37 -9.39
N GLN A 446 -22.26 0.35 -9.33
CA GLN A 446 -23.03 -0.89 -9.40
C GLN A 446 -22.82 -1.61 -10.73
N PHE A 447 -22.85 -0.88 -11.85
CA PHE A 447 -22.56 -1.46 -13.16
C PHE A 447 -21.16 -2.08 -13.23
N ILE A 448 -20.14 -1.39 -12.70
CA ILE A 448 -18.77 -1.93 -12.66
C ILE A 448 -18.74 -3.20 -11.82
N LYS A 449 -19.37 -3.22 -10.64
CA LYS A 449 -19.48 -4.43 -9.81
C LYS A 449 -20.12 -5.59 -10.58
N ASP A 450 -21.22 -5.36 -11.28
CA ASP A 450 -21.90 -6.42 -12.05
C ASP A 450 -20.96 -7.02 -13.11
N GLU A 451 -20.22 -6.17 -13.85
CA GLU A 451 -19.22 -6.64 -14.83
C GLU A 451 -18.06 -7.41 -14.16
N LEU A 452 -17.59 -6.96 -13.00
CA LEU A 452 -16.54 -7.67 -12.25
C LEU A 452 -17.02 -9.04 -11.76
N GLN A 453 -18.28 -9.16 -11.36
CA GLN A 453 -18.87 -10.43 -10.93
C GLN A 453 -18.90 -11.43 -12.09
N GLU A 454 -19.32 -11.01 -13.28
CA GLU A 454 -19.29 -11.83 -14.48
C GLU A 454 -17.86 -12.26 -14.86
N ILE A 455 -16.89 -11.34 -14.75
CA ILE A 455 -15.47 -11.65 -14.98
C ILE A 455 -14.94 -12.68 -13.98
N GLN A 456 -15.32 -12.56 -12.71
CA GLN A 456 -14.96 -13.51 -11.66
C GLN A 456 -15.52 -14.91 -11.94
N LEU A 457 -16.74 -14.99 -12.46
CA LEU A 457 -17.38 -16.24 -12.87
C LEU A 457 -16.70 -16.86 -14.09
N ASP A 458 -16.26 -16.05 -15.04
CA ASP A 458 -15.54 -16.51 -16.25
C ASP A 458 -14.12 -16.99 -15.92
N THR A 459 -13.31 -16.12 -15.29
CA THR A 459 -11.88 -16.35 -15.05
C THR A 459 -11.59 -17.27 -13.85
N LYS A 460 -12.53 -17.36 -12.90
CA LYS A 460 -12.33 -18.00 -11.58
C LYS A 460 -11.25 -17.34 -10.71
N HIS A 461 -10.81 -16.14 -11.05
CA HIS A 461 -9.92 -15.31 -10.23
C HIS A 461 -10.70 -14.26 -9.47
N LEU A 462 -10.17 -13.79 -8.34
CA LEU A 462 -10.81 -12.77 -7.52
C LEU A 462 -10.65 -11.38 -8.13
N TYR A 463 -11.72 -10.60 -8.13
CA TYR A 463 -11.75 -9.21 -8.59
C TYR A 463 -12.39 -8.32 -7.53
N ASN A 464 -11.95 -7.08 -7.45
CA ASN A 464 -12.50 -6.08 -6.53
C ASN A 464 -12.54 -4.69 -7.18
N LEU A 465 -13.41 -3.84 -6.63
CA LEU A 465 -13.57 -2.43 -7.01
C LEU A 465 -12.94 -1.54 -5.96
N GLU A 466 -11.91 -0.77 -6.31
CA GLU A 466 -11.15 0.04 -5.36
C GLU A 466 -11.30 1.55 -5.61
N ALA A 467 -11.34 2.33 -4.53
CA ALA A 467 -11.14 3.77 -4.58
C ALA A 467 -9.64 4.04 -4.64
N THR A 468 -9.03 3.88 -5.83
CA THR A 468 -7.58 4.06 -6.01
C THR A 468 -7.12 5.39 -5.41
N PRO A 469 -6.04 5.45 -4.61
CA PRO A 469 -5.54 6.72 -4.04
C PRO A 469 -5.13 7.76 -5.09
N ALA A 470 -4.58 7.30 -6.21
CA ALA A 470 -4.28 8.10 -7.41
C ALA A 470 -3.41 9.35 -7.18
N GLU A 471 -2.48 9.32 -6.22
CA GLU A 471 -1.66 10.47 -5.77
C GLU A 471 -1.06 11.29 -6.93
N SER A 472 -0.33 10.64 -7.83
CA SER A 472 0.22 11.27 -9.04
C SER A 472 -0.61 10.99 -10.30
N THR A 473 -1.37 9.90 -10.27
CA THR A 473 -2.25 9.49 -11.38
C THR A 473 -3.31 10.55 -11.69
N CYS A 474 -3.86 11.23 -10.69
CA CYS A 474 -4.89 12.26 -10.87
C CYS A 474 -4.43 13.43 -11.75
N TYR A 475 -3.21 13.92 -11.52
CA TYR A 475 -2.58 14.98 -12.32
C TYR A 475 -2.16 14.47 -13.70
N LYS A 476 -1.54 13.28 -13.75
CA LYS A 476 -1.06 12.67 -14.99
C LYS A 476 -2.19 12.46 -16.00
N LEU A 477 -3.31 11.89 -15.55
CA LEU A 477 -4.46 11.63 -16.42
C LEU A 477 -5.08 12.93 -16.91
N ALA A 478 -5.31 13.90 -16.02
CA ALA A 478 -5.86 15.21 -16.38
C ALA A 478 -4.97 15.92 -17.42
N LYS A 479 -3.64 15.93 -17.20
CA LYS A 479 -2.68 16.53 -18.14
C LYS A 479 -2.74 15.90 -19.53
N ILE A 480 -2.77 14.58 -19.63
CA ILE A 480 -2.85 13.90 -20.93
C ILE A 480 -4.19 14.19 -21.60
N ASP A 481 -5.28 14.23 -20.84
CA ASP A 481 -6.60 14.53 -21.39
C ASP A 481 -6.73 15.98 -21.88
N HIS A 482 -6.04 16.96 -21.27
CA HIS A 482 -5.94 18.32 -21.81
C HIS A 482 -5.36 18.34 -23.23
N GLU A 483 -4.40 17.45 -23.53
CA GLU A 483 -3.79 17.33 -24.85
C GLU A 483 -4.72 16.60 -25.83
N LEU A 484 -5.46 15.58 -25.37
CA LEU A 484 -6.36 14.78 -26.18
C LEU A 484 -7.70 15.46 -26.50
N PHE A 485 -8.18 16.33 -25.61
CA PHE A 485 -9.47 17.01 -25.70
C PHE A 485 -9.34 18.52 -25.43
N PRO A 486 -8.59 19.26 -26.27
CA PRO A 486 -8.27 20.68 -26.04
C PRO A 486 -9.50 21.60 -26.02
N GLU A 487 -10.64 21.14 -26.52
CA GLU A 487 -11.92 21.87 -26.50
C GLU A 487 -12.68 21.75 -25.17
N VAL A 488 -12.33 20.77 -24.32
CA VAL A 488 -13.01 20.53 -23.04
C VAL A 488 -12.25 21.22 -21.91
N LYS A 489 -12.95 22.02 -21.11
CA LYS A 489 -12.36 22.64 -19.93
C LYS A 489 -12.22 21.60 -18.82
N LEU A 490 -11.00 21.12 -18.59
CA LEU A 490 -10.65 20.14 -17.55
C LEU A 490 -9.94 20.81 -16.37
N PRO A 491 -10.03 20.25 -15.14
CA PRO A 491 -9.24 20.71 -14.00
C PRO A 491 -7.75 20.34 -14.15
N GLU A 492 -6.91 20.85 -13.25
CA GLU A 492 -5.48 20.49 -13.21
C GLU A 492 -5.25 19.04 -12.72
N PHE A 493 -6.17 18.52 -11.91
CA PHE A 493 -6.20 17.14 -11.44
C PHE A 493 -7.64 16.63 -11.36
N TYR A 494 -7.82 15.33 -11.50
CA TYR A 494 -9.13 14.71 -11.30
C TYR A 494 -9.43 14.44 -9.83
N THR A 495 -10.71 14.60 -9.47
CA THR A 495 -11.18 14.29 -8.12
C THR A 495 -11.02 12.79 -7.85
N ASN A 496 -10.51 12.43 -6.68
CA ASN A 496 -10.19 11.04 -6.39
C ASN A 496 -11.45 10.16 -6.44
N SER A 497 -11.37 9.03 -7.14
CA SER A 497 -12.42 8.00 -7.21
C SER A 497 -13.86 8.57 -7.37
N THR A 498 -14.69 8.45 -6.33
CA THR A 498 -16.04 9.03 -6.20
C THR A 498 -16.17 10.00 -5.03
N MET A 499 -15.05 10.56 -4.58
CA MET A 499 -15.02 11.59 -3.55
C MET A 499 -15.72 12.87 -4.03
N LEU A 500 -16.18 13.66 -3.06
CA LEU A 500 -16.49 15.06 -3.32
C LEU A 500 -15.20 15.82 -3.69
N PRO A 501 -15.27 16.80 -4.59
CA PRO A 501 -14.22 17.81 -4.72
C PRO A 501 -13.87 18.43 -3.38
N VAL A 502 -12.59 18.75 -3.18
CA VAL A 502 -12.02 19.20 -1.90
C VAL A 502 -12.68 20.45 -1.30
N ASP A 503 -13.34 21.26 -2.14
CA ASP A 503 -13.98 22.53 -1.82
C ASP A 503 -15.52 22.47 -1.94
N SER A 504 -16.12 21.27 -1.88
CA SER A 504 -17.57 21.11 -2.09
C SER A 504 -18.43 21.61 -0.93
N THR A 505 -17.99 21.45 0.31
CA THR A 505 -18.69 21.90 1.52
C THR A 505 -17.71 22.01 2.69
N ASP A 506 -17.98 22.94 3.61
CA ASP A 506 -17.28 23.07 4.88
C ASP A 506 -17.96 22.28 6.01
N ASP A 507 -19.15 21.69 5.76
CA ASP A 507 -19.88 20.87 6.72
C ASP A 507 -19.43 19.40 6.63
N LEU A 508 -18.70 18.96 7.65
CA LEU A 508 -18.21 17.59 7.77
C LEU A 508 -19.35 16.55 7.74
N PHE A 509 -20.48 16.82 8.40
CA PHE A 509 -21.58 15.85 8.46
C PHE A 509 -22.30 15.75 7.12
N GLU A 510 -22.44 16.86 6.41
CA GLU A 510 -22.95 16.85 5.04
C GLU A 510 -22.05 16.02 4.11
N ALA A 511 -20.74 16.24 4.16
CA ALA A 511 -19.78 15.48 3.37
C ALA A 511 -19.84 13.98 3.68
N LEU A 512 -19.87 13.61 4.96
CA LEU A 512 -19.98 12.22 5.40
C LEU A 512 -21.30 11.57 4.94
N ASN A 513 -22.45 12.23 5.14
CA ASN A 513 -23.75 11.72 4.70
C ASN A 513 -23.83 11.57 3.17
N HIS A 514 -23.23 12.49 2.42
CA HIS A 514 -23.15 12.37 0.98
C HIS A 514 -22.29 11.15 0.59
N GLN A 515 -21.12 11.01 1.19
CA GLN A 515 -20.13 10.00 0.80
C GLN A 515 -20.47 8.58 1.27
N GLU A 516 -21.14 8.41 2.41
CA GLU A 516 -21.37 7.10 3.06
C GLU A 516 -21.80 6.00 2.08
N SER A 517 -22.91 6.20 1.36
CA SER A 517 -23.44 5.16 0.47
C SER A 517 -22.60 4.92 -0.80
N LEU A 518 -21.70 5.84 -1.18
CA LEU A 518 -20.75 5.60 -2.28
C LEU A 518 -19.55 4.81 -1.76
N GLN A 519 -19.09 5.12 -0.55
CA GLN A 519 -17.93 4.46 0.06
C GLN A 519 -18.21 2.98 0.36
N THR A 520 -19.45 2.63 0.72
CA THR A 520 -19.86 1.23 0.92
C THR A 520 -19.91 0.39 -0.35
N GLU A 521 -19.87 1.01 -1.54
CA GLU A 521 -19.89 0.28 -2.81
C GLU A 521 -18.54 -0.35 -3.15
N TYR A 522 -17.45 0.15 -2.56
CA TYR A 522 -16.10 -0.35 -2.83
C TYR A 522 -15.83 -1.66 -2.10
N THR A 523 -15.47 -2.68 -2.87
CA THR A 523 -15.09 -3.99 -2.34
C THR A 523 -13.57 -4.15 -2.20
N GLY A 524 -12.77 -3.27 -2.78
CA GLY A 524 -11.31 -3.34 -2.75
C GLY A 524 -10.63 -2.47 -1.70
N GLY A 525 -11.40 -1.55 -1.12
CA GLY A 525 -10.95 -0.61 -0.12
C GLY A 525 -11.25 0.83 -0.51
N THR A 526 -11.55 1.61 0.52
CA THR A 526 -11.67 3.07 0.49
C THR A 526 -11.17 3.63 1.83
N VAL A 527 -11.06 4.97 1.92
CA VAL A 527 -10.61 5.71 3.11
C VAL A 527 -11.59 6.84 3.40
#